data_AF-A0A6N7BYW3-F1
#
_entry.id   AF-A0A6N7BYW3-F1
#
_cell.length_a   1.000
_cell.length_b   1.000
_cell.length_c   1.000
_cell.angle_alpha   90.00
_cell.angle_beta   90.00
_cell.angle_gamma   90.00
#
_symmetry.space_group_name_H-M   'P 1'
#
loop_
_entity.id
_entity.type
_entity.pdbx_description
1 polymer ?
#
loop_
_entity_poly.entity_id
_entity_poly.type
_entity_poly.pdbx_seq_one_letter_code
_entity_poly.pdbx_strand_id
1 'polypeptide(L)'
;MEQAKKPLQIDIVSDVVCPWCAIGYSQLAEALKQTNTPHEIHWHPFELNPNTPPEGRNYREHIMEKYGTTAEDVKENRARMTAAGAEAGFNFQFTDDFRTYNTFNAHQLLHWADQQGRMHDLKQALFVAHFVDNKNVADSTVLADVAADIGLDRNEALAVIADQRFANVIREAVQHSKQQGVQSVPSVIFNGRHLVSGAQGVDNYKNILKQLADMPE
;
A
#
# COMPACT_ATOMS: atom_id res chain seq x y z
N MET A 1 1.08 35.87 15.85
CA MET A 1 2.07 34.97 15.22
C MET A 1 1.49 33.59 15.32
N GLU A 2 0.92 33.09 14.24
CA GLU A 2 0.34 31.75 14.18
C GLU A 2 1.48 30.75 14.30
N GLN A 3 1.48 29.92 15.36
CA GLN A 3 2.42 28.80 15.42
C GLN A 3 2.10 27.90 14.22
N ALA A 4 3.05 27.73 13.31
CA ALA A 4 2.90 26.79 12.21
C ALA A 4 2.72 25.39 12.83
N LYS A 5 1.49 24.87 12.72
CA LYS A 5 1.14 23.54 13.22
C LYS A 5 2.06 22.54 12.50
N LYS A 6 2.81 21.73 13.25
CA LYS A 6 3.65 20.68 12.67
C LYS A 6 2.79 19.79 11.75
N PRO A 7 3.34 19.31 10.63
CA PRO A 7 2.61 18.39 9.77
C PRO A 7 2.23 17.14 10.56
N LEU A 8 1.01 16.65 10.32
CA LEU A 8 0.51 15.41 10.90
C LEU A 8 1.34 14.23 10.35
N GLN A 9 2.02 13.49 11.23
CA GLN A 9 2.71 12.28 10.83
C GLN A 9 1.69 11.16 10.61
N ILE A 10 1.75 10.52 9.45
CA ILE A 10 0.85 9.43 9.06
C ILE A 10 1.69 8.24 8.61
N ASP A 11 1.75 7.22 9.45
CA ASP A 11 2.40 5.95 9.17
C ASP A 11 1.39 4.96 8.59
N ILE A 12 1.65 4.41 7.41
CA ILE A 12 0.74 3.50 6.71
C ILE A 12 1.43 2.15 6.49
N VAL A 13 1.01 1.15 7.26
CA VAL A 13 1.43 -0.24 7.05
C VAL A 13 0.60 -0.84 5.91
N SER A 14 1.27 -1.28 4.85
CA SER A 14 0.63 -1.61 3.58
C SER A 14 1.40 -2.63 2.75
N ASP A 15 0.67 -3.45 2.00
CA ASP A 15 1.21 -4.31 0.93
C ASP A 15 0.83 -3.77 -0.46
N VAL A 16 1.67 -3.96 -1.48
CA VAL A 16 1.41 -3.48 -2.85
C VAL A 16 0.32 -4.29 -3.57
N VAL A 17 0.12 -5.55 -3.17
CA VAL A 17 -0.94 -6.43 -3.70
C VAL A 17 -2.23 -6.39 -2.89
N CYS A 18 -2.35 -5.48 -1.92
CA CYS A 18 -3.57 -5.32 -1.13
C CYS A 18 -4.52 -4.29 -1.77
N PRO A 19 -5.69 -4.70 -2.31
CA PRO A 19 -6.61 -3.76 -2.94
C PRO A 19 -7.18 -2.74 -1.95
N TRP A 20 -7.44 -3.18 -0.71
CA TRP A 20 -7.89 -2.27 0.35
C TRP A 20 -6.83 -1.25 0.76
N CYS A 21 -5.53 -1.49 0.53
CA CYS A 21 -4.50 -0.48 0.76
C CYS A 21 -4.59 0.66 -0.25
N ALA A 22 -4.81 0.35 -1.53
CA ALA A 22 -5.03 1.37 -2.56
C ALA A 22 -6.32 2.17 -2.27
N ILE A 23 -7.43 1.48 -1.97
CA ILE A 23 -8.71 2.13 -1.63
C ILE A 23 -8.56 3.00 -0.37
N GLY A 24 -8.02 2.45 0.71
CA GLY A 24 -7.88 3.15 1.98
C GLY A 24 -6.98 4.38 1.89
N TYR A 25 -5.88 4.29 1.14
CA TYR A 25 -5.04 5.45 0.87
C TYR A 25 -5.77 6.51 0.04
N SER A 26 -6.45 6.12 -1.04
CA SER A 26 -7.20 7.09 -1.85
C SER A 26 -8.28 7.83 -1.04
N GLN A 27 -8.98 7.12 -0.15
CA GLN A 27 -9.94 7.72 0.77
C GLN A 27 -9.28 8.71 1.75
N LEU A 28 -8.13 8.33 2.31
CA LEU A 28 -7.37 9.18 3.22
C LEU A 28 -6.82 10.43 2.49
N ALA A 29 -6.26 10.27 1.30
CA ALA A 29 -5.73 11.35 0.48
C ALA A 29 -6.81 12.39 0.14
N GLU A 30 -8.01 11.93 -0.23
CA GLU A 30 -9.15 12.82 -0.48
C GLU A 30 -9.60 13.54 0.80
N ALA A 31 -9.65 12.85 1.94
CA ALA A 31 -9.97 13.49 3.22
C ALA A 31 -8.93 14.55 3.63
N LEU A 32 -7.65 14.27 3.47
CA LEU A 32 -6.54 15.21 3.75
C LEU A 32 -6.65 16.45 2.85
N LYS A 33 -6.97 16.26 1.57
CA LYS A 33 -7.20 17.34 0.61
C LYS A 33 -8.42 18.20 0.99
N GLN A 34 -9.56 17.59 1.30
CA GLN A 34 -10.79 18.33 1.68
C GLN A 34 -10.64 19.11 2.98
N THR A 35 -9.80 18.63 3.91
CA THR A 35 -9.55 19.29 5.20
C THR A 35 -8.36 20.25 5.17
N ASN A 36 -7.61 20.29 4.05
CA ASN A 36 -6.37 21.04 3.91
C ASN A 36 -5.39 20.76 5.09
N THR A 37 -5.30 19.50 5.51
CA THR A 37 -4.48 19.10 6.65
C THR A 37 -3.01 18.96 6.21
N PRO A 38 -2.06 19.74 6.76
CA PRO A 38 -0.63 19.54 6.52
C PRO A 38 -0.20 18.18 7.08
N HIS A 39 0.52 17.38 6.31
CA HIS A 39 0.85 16.01 6.68
C HIS A 39 2.13 15.50 6.01
N GLU A 40 2.69 14.44 6.57
CA GLU A 40 3.79 13.64 6.01
C GLU A 40 3.38 12.16 6.01
N ILE A 41 3.51 11.50 4.85
CA ILE A 41 3.18 10.08 4.69
C ILE A 41 4.44 9.24 4.78
N HIS A 42 4.44 8.26 5.68
CA HIS A 42 5.48 7.24 5.80
C HIS A 42 4.88 5.86 5.53
N TRP A 43 5.46 5.11 4.60
CA TRP A 43 4.97 3.78 4.26
C TRP A 43 5.79 2.71 4.98
N HIS A 44 5.10 1.71 5.51
CA HIS A 44 5.73 0.59 6.23
C HIS A 44 5.36 -0.74 5.56
N PRO A 45 6.33 -1.65 5.37
CA PRO A 45 6.11 -2.86 4.62
C PRO A 45 5.24 -3.86 5.39
N PHE A 46 4.35 -4.53 4.68
CA PHE A 46 3.65 -5.73 5.13
C PHE A 46 3.54 -6.70 3.96
N GLU A 47 3.63 -8.00 4.25
CA GLU A 47 3.47 -9.05 3.25
C GLU A 47 2.23 -9.88 3.59
N LEU A 48 1.18 -9.76 2.77
CA LEU A 48 -0.03 -10.56 2.90
C LEU A 48 0.23 -12.04 2.60
N ASN A 49 1.11 -12.29 1.63
CA ASN A 49 1.38 -13.60 1.05
C ASN A 49 2.90 -13.82 0.82
N PRO A 50 3.73 -13.87 1.87
CA PRO A 50 5.20 -13.92 1.75
C PRO A 50 5.74 -15.18 1.05
N ASN A 51 4.93 -16.24 1.01
CA ASN A 51 5.28 -17.52 0.39
C ASN A 51 4.72 -17.67 -1.03
N THR A 52 4.19 -16.61 -1.63
CA THR A 52 3.73 -16.65 -3.03
C THR A 52 4.92 -16.97 -3.95
N PRO A 53 4.80 -17.92 -4.89
CA PRO A 53 5.88 -18.25 -5.81
C PRO A 53 6.13 -17.12 -6.83
N PRO A 54 7.28 -17.11 -7.52
CA PRO A 54 7.66 -16.02 -8.44
C PRO A 54 6.66 -15.76 -9.57
N GLU A 55 6.02 -16.81 -10.09
CA GLU A 55 4.99 -16.74 -11.12
C GLU A 55 3.64 -16.19 -10.59
N GLY A 56 3.51 -15.96 -9.29
CA GLY A 56 2.28 -15.54 -8.64
C GLY A 56 1.25 -16.66 -8.50
N ARG A 57 0.04 -16.31 -8.06
CA ARG A 57 -1.12 -17.22 -8.00
C ARG A 57 -2.33 -16.54 -8.60
N ASN A 58 -3.23 -17.29 -9.23
CA ASN A 58 -4.52 -16.73 -9.61
C ASN A 58 -5.23 -16.21 -8.33
N TYR A 59 -5.69 -14.97 -8.35
CA TYR A 59 -6.25 -14.32 -7.18
C TYR A 59 -7.53 -15.01 -6.71
N ARG A 60 -8.40 -15.47 -7.62
CA ARG A 60 -9.66 -16.13 -7.24
C ARG A 60 -9.36 -17.41 -6.46
N GLU A 61 -8.53 -18.27 -7.04
CA GLU A 61 -8.14 -19.55 -6.44
C GLU A 61 -7.44 -19.35 -5.10
N HIS A 62 -6.52 -18.38 -5.05
CA HIS A 62 -5.78 -18.08 -3.82
C HIS A 62 -6.69 -17.61 -2.68
N ILE A 63 -7.66 -16.73 -2.95
CA ILE A 63 -8.59 -16.23 -1.93
C ILE A 63 -9.54 -17.34 -1.47
N MET A 64 -10.03 -18.17 -2.38
CA MET A 64 -10.88 -19.33 -2.05
C MET A 64 -10.13 -20.31 -1.14
N GLU A 65 -8.88 -20.64 -1.45
CA GLU A 65 -8.06 -21.53 -0.62
C GLU A 65 -7.75 -20.92 0.75
N LYS A 66 -7.34 -19.64 0.77
CA LYS A 66 -6.89 -18.95 1.99
C LYS A 66 -8.02 -18.74 3.00
N TYR A 67 -9.22 -18.40 2.54
CA TYR A 67 -10.35 -18.04 3.40
C TYR A 67 -11.50 -19.04 3.40
N GLY A 68 -11.41 -20.12 2.61
CA GLY A 68 -12.48 -21.12 2.51
C GLY A 68 -13.77 -20.58 1.90
N THR A 69 -13.67 -19.62 0.98
CA THR A 69 -14.83 -18.95 0.36
C THR A 69 -15.20 -19.56 -1.00
N THR A 70 -16.40 -19.30 -1.48
CA THR A 70 -16.85 -19.74 -2.80
C THR A 70 -16.36 -18.80 -3.92
N ALA A 71 -16.45 -19.25 -5.18
CA ALA A 71 -16.14 -18.40 -6.33
C ALA A 71 -17.10 -17.20 -6.46
N GLU A 72 -18.37 -17.38 -6.06
CA GLU A 72 -19.35 -16.28 -6.06
C GLU A 72 -19.02 -15.25 -4.97
N ASP A 73 -18.63 -15.68 -3.76
CA ASP A 73 -18.19 -14.75 -2.71
C ASP A 73 -16.98 -13.90 -3.18
N VAL A 74 -16.04 -14.52 -3.89
CA VAL A 74 -14.89 -13.78 -4.45
C VAL A 74 -15.35 -12.76 -5.49
N LYS A 75 -16.29 -13.13 -6.36
CA LYS A 75 -16.83 -12.25 -7.39
C LYS A 75 -17.61 -11.07 -6.78
N GLU A 76 -18.44 -11.32 -5.78
CA GLU A 76 -19.14 -10.28 -5.02
C GLU A 76 -18.16 -9.34 -4.32
N ASN A 77 -17.13 -9.90 -3.66
CA ASN A 77 -16.10 -9.08 -3.01
C ASN A 77 -15.30 -8.25 -4.02
N ARG A 78 -14.97 -8.80 -5.20
CA ARG A 78 -14.35 -8.03 -6.30
C ARG A 78 -15.25 -6.90 -6.75
N ALA A 79 -16.54 -7.14 -6.97
CA ALA A 79 -17.49 -6.10 -7.36
C ALA A 79 -17.54 -4.96 -6.32
N ARG A 80 -17.57 -5.31 -5.02
CA ARG A 80 -17.50 -4.33 -3.93
C ARG A 80 -16.19 -3.53 -3.93
N MET A 81 -15.05 -4.19 -4.14
CA MET A 81 -13.74 -3.51 -4.23
C MET A 81 -13.67 -2.58 -5.44
N THR A 82 -14.18 -3.00 -6.59
CA THR A 82 -14.24 -2.15 -7.79
C THR A 82 -15.12 -0.92 -7.57
N ALA A 83 -16.29 -1.08 -6.95
CA ALA A 83 -17.17 0.04 -6.63
C ALA A 83 -16.53 1.02 -5.65
N ALA A 84 -15.98 0.51 -4.53
CA ALA A 84 -15.29 1.34 -3.54
C ALA A 84 -14.03 2.02 -4.10
N GLY A 85 -13.32 1.35 -5.00
CA GLY A 85 -12.21 1.93 -5.76
C GLY A 85 -12.66 3.09 -6.62
N ALA A 86 -13.69 2.90 -7.45
CA ALA A 86 -14.21 3.94 -8.33
C ALA A 86 -14.69 5.18 -7.55
N GLU A 87 -15.37 4.99 -6.42
CA GLU A 87 -15.76 6.08 -5.51
C GLU A 87 -14.55 6.83 -4.93
N ALA A 88 -13.45 6.13 -4.68
CA ALA A 88 -12.19 6.70 -4.22
C ALA A 88 -11.26 7.16 -5.37
N GLY A 89 -11.72 7.14 -6.63
CA GLY A 89 -10.92 7.54 -7.78
C GLY A 89 -9.85 6.54 -8.23
N PHE A 90 -9.95 5.27 -7.82
CA PHE A 90 -9.04 4.19 -8.18
C PHE A 90 -9.76 3.10 -8.99
N ASN A 91 -9.49 3.04 -10.29
CA ASN A 91 -10.21 2.16 -11.22
C ASN A 91 -9.52 0.80 -11.40
N PHE A 92 -9.86 -0.16 -10.55
CA PHE A 92 -9.36 -1.54 -10.64
C PHE A 92 -9.72 -2.22 -11.98
N GLN A 93 -8.76 -2.94 -12.56
CA GLN A 93 -8.90 -3.71 -13.81
C GLN A 93 -8.81 -5.22 -13.56
N PHE A 94 -9.65 -5.72 -12.64
CA PHE A 94 -9.68 -7.16 -12.35
C PHE A 94 -10.16 -7.98 -13.55
N THR A 95 -9.36 -8.98 -13.93
CA THR A 95 -9.72 -10.01 -14.91
C THR A 95 -9.86 -11.37 -14.21
N ASP A 96 -10.42 -12.37 -14.90
CA ASP A 96 -10.48 -13.74 -14.36
C ASP A 96 -9.09 -14.33 -14.12
N ASP A 97 -8.12 -13.96 -14.97
CA ASP A 97 -6.72 -14.35 -14.87
C ASP A 97 -5.89 -13.45 -13.95
N PHE A 98 -6.50 -12.46 -13.27
CA PHE A 98 -5.80 -11.57 -12.33
C PHE A 98 -5.04 -12.38 -11.29
N ARG A 99 -3.77 -12.04 -11.08
CA ARG A 99 -2.86 -12.77 -10.18
C ARG A 99 -2.44 -11.91 -9.01
N THR A 100 -2.17 -12.54 -7.88
CA THR A 100 -1.43 -11.93 -6.76
C THR A 100 0.01 -12.43 -6.80
N TYR A 101 0.96 -11.60 -6.40
CA TYR A 101 2.40 -11.85 -6.55
C TYR A 101 3.13 -11.72 -5.21
N ASN A 102 4.34 -12.26 -5.15
CA ASN A 102 5.26 -11.97 -4.07
C ASN A 102 5.66 -10.49 -4.11
N THR A 103 5.74 -9.84 -2.96
CA THR A 103 5.97 -8.39 -2.87
C THR A 103 7.27 -8.02 -2.16
N PHE A 104 8.09 -9.00 -1.78
CA PHE A 104 9.32 -8.77 -1.04
C PHE A 104 10.29 -7.85 -1.78
N ASN A 105 10.51 -8.08 -3.08
CA ASN A 105 11.35 -7.23 -3.91
C ASN A 105 10.75 -5.83 -4.12
N ALA A 106 9.43 -5.72 -4.22
CA ALA A 106 8.74 -4.42 -4.30
C ALA A 106 8.97 -3.60 -3.01
N HIS A 107 8.94 -4.24 -1.84
CA HIS A 107 9.23 -3.59 -0.56
C HIS A 107 10.69 -3.17 -0.43
N GLN A 108 11.65 -3.97 -0.91
CA GLN A 108 13.06 -3.55 -0.98
C GLN A 108 13.23 -2.30 -1.85
N LEU A 109 12.55 -2.26 -2.99
CA LEU A 109 12.61 -1.10 -3.89
C LEU A 109 11.93 0.14 -3.30
N LEU A 110 10.84 -0.03 -2.56
CA LEU A 110 10.21 1.06 -1.80
C LEU A 110 11.15 1.66 -0.76
N HIS A 111 11.89 0.83 -0.01
CA HIS A 111 12.88 1.31 0.95
C HIS A 111 14.03 2.07 0.27
N TRP A 112 14.51 1.58 -0.88
CA TRP A 112 15.49 2.30 -1.68
C TRP A 112 14.97 3.65 -2.21
N ALA A 113 13.72 3.70 -2.66
CA ALA A 113 13.09 4.94 -3.12
C ALA A 113 12.90 5.94 -1.97
N ASP A 114 12.75 5.48 -0.74
CA ASP A 114 12.68 6.33 0.46
C ASP A 114 13.98 7.10 0.68
N GLN A 115 15.14 6.48 0.46
CA GLN A 115 16.45 7.13 0.51
C GLN A 115 16.60 8.27 -0.50
N GLN A 116 15.71 8.33 -1.50
CA GLN A 116 15.66 9.35 -2.54
C GLN A 116 14.48 10.32 -2.37
N GLY A 117 13.68 10.17 -1.31
CA GLY A 117 12.47 10.96 -1.08
C GLY A 117 11.31 10.64 -2.03
N ARG A 118 11.31 9.46 -2.65
CA ARG A 118 10.35 9.04 -3.69
C ARG A 118 9.53 7.80 -3.32
N MET A 119 9.57 7.36 -2.05
CA MET A 119 8.82 6.19 -1.60
C MET A 119 7.33 6.31 -1.88
N HIS A 120 6.73 7.47 -1.58
CA HIS A 120 5.31 7.69 -1.80
C HIS A 120 4.94 7.54 -3.29
N ASP A 121 5.68 8.21 -4.17
CA ASP A 121 5.45 8.14 -5.62
C ASP A 121 5.57 6.71 -6.15
N LEU A 122 6.61 5.98 -5.71
CA LEU A 122 6.79 4.59 -6.11
C LEU A 122 5.67 3.69 -5.61
N LYS A 123 5.20 3.90 -4.37
CA LYS A 123 4.08 3.14 -3.81
C LYS A 123 2.81 3.33 -4.63
N GLN A 124 2.51 4.56 -5.04
CA GLN A 124 1.36 4.85 -5.90
C GLN A 124 1.53 4.21 -7.29
N ALA A 125 2.72 4.34 -7.89
CA ALA A 125 3.01 3.76 -9.19
C ALA A 125 2.89 2.23 -9.19
N LEU A 126 3.33 1.56 -8.11
CA LEU A 126 3.20 0.11 -7.95
C LEU A 126 1.73 -0.34 -7.78
N PHE A 127 0.89 0.45 -7.11
CA PHE A 127 -0.55 0.16 -7.08
C PHE A 127 -1.16 0.21 -8.48
N VAL A 128 -0.84 1.23 -9.27
CA VAL A 128 -1.31 1.34 -10.66
C VAL A 128 -0.79 0.17 -11.51
N ALA A 129 0.53 -0.10 -11.46
CA ALA A 129 1.14 -1.19 -12.19
C ALA A 129 0.47 -2.54 -11.88
N HIS A 130 0.15 -2.81 -10.62
CA HIS A 130 -0.47 -4.06 -10.23
C HIS A 130 -1.96 -4.14 -10.58
N PHE A 131 -2.75 -3.14 -10.18
CA PHE A 131 -4.21 -3.23 -10.19
C PHE A 131 -4.88 -2.64 -11.43
N VAL A 132 -4.18 -1.80 -12.18
CA VAL A 132 -4.68 -1.16 -13.39
C VAL A 132 -4.02 -1.77 -14.61
N ASP A 133 -2.69 -1.89 -14.59
CA ASP A 133 -1.93 -2.43 -15.73
C ASP A 133 -1.78 -3.97 -15.69
N ASN A 134 -2.22 -4.62 -14.61
CA ASN A 134 -2.09 -6.07 -14.40
C ASN A 134 -0.66 -6.61 -14.51
N LYS A 135 0.35 -5.77 -14.20
CA LYS A 135 1.77 -6.12 -14.28
C LYS A 135 2.19 -7.03 -13.12
N ASN A 136 3.20 -7.88 -13.38
CA ASN A 136 3.82 -8.73 -12.38
C ASN A 136 4.80 -7.94 -11.51
N VAL A 137 4.37 -7.55 -10.33
CA VAL A 137 5.22 -6.80 -9.36
C VAL A 137 6.23 -7.69 -8.60
N ALA A 138 6.34 -8.98 -8.91
CA ALA A 138 7.48 -9.81 -8.50
C ALA A 138 8.61 -9.80 -9.54
N ASP A 139 8.34 -9.35 -10.78
CA ASP A 139 9.33 -9.28 -11.85
C ASP A 139 10.25 -8.07 -11.65
N SER A 140 11.55 -8.32 -11.64
CA SER A 140 12.56 -7.28 -11.40
C SER A 140 12.61 -6.24 -12.53
N THR A 141 12.35 -6.63 -13.78
CA THR A 141 12.34 -5.67 -14.89
C THR A 141 11.12 -4.77 -14.81
N VAL A 142 9.95 -5.33 -14.50
CA VAL A 142 8.72 -4.54 -14.26
C VAL A 142 8.93 -3.54 -13.13
N LEU A 143 9.49 -3.99 -12.00
CA LEU A 143 9.75 -3.11 -10.85
C LEU A 143 10.71 -1.97 -11.21
N ALA A 144 11.78 -2.27 -11.95
CA ALA A 144 12.74 -1.27 -12.40
C ALA A 144 12.13 -0.28 -13.42
N ASP A 145 11.28 -0.76 -14.34
CA ASP A 145 10.58 0.10 -15.29
C ASP A 145 9.62 1.06 -14.57
N VAL A 146 8.86 0.57 -13.59
CA VAL A 146 7.96 1.42 -12.78
C VAL A 146 8.74 2.48 -11.98
N ALA A 147 9.92 2.13 -11.44
CA ALA A 147 10.79 3.11 -10.81
C ALA A 147 11.33 4.16 -11.80
N ALA A 148 11.69 3.73 -13.01
CA ALA A 148 12.16 4.63 -14.07
C ALA A 148 11.06 5.60 -14.53
N ASP A 149 9.81 5.15 -14.62
CA ASP A 149 8.67 5.97 -15.03
C ASP A 149 8.44 7.17 -14.08
N ILE A 150 8.83 7.04 -12.82
CA ILE A 150 8.78 8.14 -11.85
C ILE A 150 10.10 8.91 -11.74
N GLY A 151 11.10 8.60 -12.57
CA GLY A 151 12.39 9.31 -12.64
C GLY A 151 13.49 8.78 -11.72
N LEU A 152 13.37 7.55 -11.20
CA LEU A 152 14.45 6.87 -10.48
C LEU A 152 15.38 6.12 -11.44
N ASP A 153 16.61 5.81 -11.01
CA ASP A 153 17.56 5.08 -11.86
C ASP A 153 17.15 3.60 -12.02
N ARG A 154 16.87 3.22 -13.27
CA ARG A 154 16.43 1.86 -13.63
C ARG A 154 17.50 0.79 -13.33
N ASN A 155 18.76 1.08 -13.62
CA ASN A 155 19.85 0.11 -13.44
C ASN A 155 20.14 -0.11 -11.96
N GLU A 156 20.07 0.97 -11.18
CA GLU A 156 20.19 0.90 -9.72
C GLU A 156 19.02 0.14 -9.10
N ALA A 157 17.78 0.34 -9.58
CA ALA A 157 16.63 -0.45 -9.16
C ALA A 157 16.84 -1.96 -9.38
N LEU A 158 17.37 -2.35 -10.54
CA LEU A 158 17.73 -3.74 -10.83
C LEU A 158 18.84 -4.24 -9.89
N ALA A 159 19.88 -3.44 -9.65
CA ALA A 159 20.98 -3.80 -8.76
C ALA A 159 20.51 -4.01 -7.32
N VAL A 160 19.67 -3.12 -6.78
CA VAL A 160 19.08 -3.25 -5.44
C VAL A 160 18.36 -4.59 -5.26
N ILE A 161 17.57 -4.99 -6.27
CA ILE A 161 16.83 -6.26 -6.25
C ILE A 161 17.78 -7.45 -6.41
N ALA A 162 18.72 -7.40 -7.35
CA ALA A 162 19.68 -8.48 -7.58
C ALA A 162 20.58 -8.73 -6.36
N ASP A 163 21.05 -7.67 -5.72
CA ASP A 163 21.91 -7.71 -4.53
C ASP A 163 21.13 -8.13 -3.27
N GLN A 164 19.79 -8.12 -3.32
CA GLN A 164 18.93 -8.26 -2.13
C GLN A 164 19.34 -7.29 -1.02
N ARG A 165 19.71 -6.06 -1.42
CA ARG A 165 20.47 -5.11 -0.59
C ARG A 165 19.77 -4.74 0.71
N PHE A 166 18.44 -4.72 0.69
CA PHE A 166 17.61 -4.32 1.83
C PHE A 166 16.81 -5.49 2.42
N ALA A 167 17.12 -6.73 2.05
CA ALA A 167 16.33 -7.89 2.46
C ALA A 167 16.21 -8.02 3.99
N ASN A 168 17.29 -7.82 4.75
CA ASN A 168 17.24 -7.90 6.20
C ASN A 168 16.44 -6.74 6.81
N VAL A 169 16.61 -5.52 6.28
CA VAL A 169 15.86 -4.33 6.71
C VAL A 169 14.36 -4.53 6.53
N ILE A 170 13.93 -5.06 5.38
CA ILE A 170 12.51 -5.33 5.11
C ILE A 170 11.98 -6.44 6.03
N ARG A 171 12.73 -7.52 6.24
CA ARG A 171 12.32 -8.59 7.16
C ARG A 171 12.13 -8.06 8.58
N GLU A 172 13.07 -7.27 9.08
CA GLU A 172 12.99 -6.65 10.40
C GLU A 172 11.79 -5.70 10.51
N ALA A 173 11.56 -4.85 9.50
CA ALA A 173 10.42 -3.93 9.47
C ALA A 173 9.06 -4.66 9.46
N VAL A 174 8.92 -5.72 8.65
CA VAL A 174 7.69 -6.53 8.61
C VAL A 174 7.45 -7.23 9.96
N GLN A 175 8.50 -7.75 10.60
CA GLN A 175 8.37 -8.33 11.95
C GLN A 175 8.01 -7.28 13.00
N HIS A 176 8.60 -6.09 12.91
CA HIS A 176 8.31 -4.99 13.81
C HIS A 176 6.83 -4.59 13.74
N SER A 177 6.26 -4.39 12.54
CA SER A 177 4.83 -4.07 12.39
C SER A 177 3.93 -5.15 13.01
N LYS A 178 4.27 -6.43 12.84
CA LYS A 178 3.53 -7.54 13.49
C LYS A 178 3.63 -7.49 15.02
N GLN A 179 4.81 -7.19 15.56
CA GLN A 179 5.02 -7.05 17.00
C GLN A 179 4.26 -5.86 17.59
N GLN A 180 4.04 -4.80 16.80
CA GLN A 180 3.19 -3.66 17.17
C GLN A 180 1.68 -3.97 17.06
N GLY A 181 1.29 -5.23 16.82
CA GLY A 181 -0.10 -5.65 16.79
C GLY A 181 -0.81 -5.45 15.45
N VAL A 182 -0.08 -5.09 14.38
CA VAL A 182 -0.66 -4.97 13.04
C VAL A 182 -0.95 -6.36 12.48
N GLN A 183 -2.23 -6.72 12.42
CA GLN A 183 -2.71 -8.03 11.94
C GLN A 183 -3.37 -7.95 10.56
N SER A 184 -3.69 -6.76 10.08
CA SER A 184 -4.31 -6.53 8.78
C SER A 184 -3.82 -5.23 8.17
N VAL A 185 -4.01 -5.07 6.86
CA VAL A 185 -3.63 -3.85 6.14
C VAL A 185 -4.78 -3.36 5.25
N PRO A 186 -4.92 -2.05 5.00
CA PRO A 186 -4.05 -0.98 5.50
C PRO A 186 -4.24 -0.75 7.01
N SER A 187 -3.16 -0.43 7.71
CA SER A 187 -3.21 0.12 9.07
C SER A 187 -2.57 1.49 9.03
N VAL A 188 -3.34 2.50 9.42
CA VAL A 188 -2.93 3.92 9.44
C VAL A 188 -2.72 4.33 10.89
N ILE A 189 -1.53 4.82 11.22
CA ILE A 189 -1.19 5.31 12.55
C ILE A 189 -0.95 6.82 12.44
N PHE A 190 -1.73 7.60 13.19
CA PHE A 190 -1.54 9.05 13.27
C PHE A 190 -0.70 9.41 14.50
N ASN A 191 0.34 10.24 14.29
CA ASN A 191 1.29 10.69 15.32
C ASN A 191 1.87 9.55 16.18
N GLY A 192 2.03 8.35 15.61
CA GLY A 192 2.49 7.15 16.32
C GLY A 192 1.59 6.66 17.45
N ARG A 193 0.36 7.20 17.60
CA ARG A 193 -0.52 6.94 18.75
C ARG A 193 -1.89 6.39 18.37
N HIS A 194 -2.47 6.85 17.26
CA HIS A 194 -3.85 6.51 16.90
C HIS A 194 -3.88 5.55 15.73
N LEU A 195 -4.03 4.26 16.01
CA LEU A 195 -4.16 3.21 15.01
C LEU A 195 -5.60 3.13 14.49
N VAL A 196 -5.73 3.16 13.17
CA VAL A 196 -6.97 2.98 12.42
C VAL A 196 -6.74 1.86 11.40
N SER A 197 -7.55 0.81 11.45
CA SER A 197 -7.37 -0.39 10.61
C SER A 197 -8.42 -0.47 9.51
N GLY A 198 -8.00 -0.78 8.29
CA GLY A 198 -8.84 -0.92 7.11
C GLY A 198 -9.17 0.40 6.40
N ALA A 199 -9.81 0.29 5.24
CA ALA A 199 -10.34 1.42 4.49
C ALA A 199 -11.61 1.96 5.18
N GLN A 200 -11.55 3.20 5.67
CA GLN A 200 -12.58 3.77 6.56
C GLN A 200 -13.64 4.63 5.87
N GLY A 201 -13.42 5.00 4.61
CA GLY A 201 -14.22 5.99 3.90
C GLY A 201 -13.76 7.44 4.18
N VAL A 202 -13.99 8.32 3.20
CA VAL A 202 -13.54 9.72 3.23
C VAL A 202 -14.12 10.48 4.43
N ASP A 203 -15.42 10.33 4.70
CA ASP A 203 -16.08 11.05 5.80
C ASP A 203 -15.59 10.61 7.17
N ASN A 204 -15.29 9.31 7.36
CA ASN A 204 -14.73 8.86 8.63
C ASN A 204 -13.30 9.38 8.81
N TYR A 205 -12.47 9.36 7.77
CA TYR A 205 -11.14 9.98 7.85
C TYR A 205 -11.22 11.47 8.15
N LYS A 206 -12.15 12.22 7.56
CA LYS A 206 -12.37 13.64 7.91
C LYS A 206 -12.69 13.82 9.41
N ASN A 207 -13.55 12.97 9.96
CA ASN A 207 -13.90 13.02 11.38
C ASN A 207 -12.69 12.72 12.27
N ILE A 208 -11.88 11.71 11.91
CA ILE A 208 -10.63 11.38 12.60
C ILE A 208 -9.66 12.56 12.57
N LEU A 209 -9.42 13.15 11.39
CA LEU A 209 -8.52 14.29 11.22
C LEU A 209 -8.98 15.50 12.05
N LYS A 210 -10.29 15.77 12.09
CA LYS A 210 -10.86 16.83 12.94
C LYS A 210 -10.61 16.55 14.43
N GLN A 211 -10.89 15.33 14.89
CA GLN A 211 -10.66 14.95 16.29
C GLN A 211 -9.19 15.08 16.67
N LEU A 212 -8.27 14.65 15.81
CA LEU A 212 -6.83 14.78 16.03
C LEU A 212 -6.40 16.25 16.07
N ALA A 213 -7.02 17.11 15.27
CA ALA A 213 -6.71 18.54 15.26
C ALA A 213 -7.12 19.25 16.56
N ASP A 214 -8.14 18.72 17.25
CA ASP A 214 -8.70 19.23 18.50
C ASP A 214 -8.02 18.64 19.76
N MET A 215 -7.16 17.62 19.61
CA MET A 215 -6.42 17.04 20.73
C MET A 215 -5.22 17.92 21.14
N PRO A 216 -4.99 18.13 22.45
CA PRO A 216 -3.75 18.75 22.92
C PRO A 216 -2.54 17.85 22.63
N GLU A 217 -1.39 18.46 22.32
CA GLU A 217 -0.11 17.76 22.03
C GLU A 217 0.37 16.84 23.17
#